data_AF-A0A7S3HN60-F1
#
_entry.id   AF-A0A7S3HN60-F1
#
_cell.length_a   1.000
_cell.length_b   1.000
_cell.length_c   1.000
_cell.angle_alpha   90.00
_cell.angle_beta   90.00
_cell.angle_gamma   90.00
#
_symmetry.space_group_name_H-M   'P 1'
#
loop_
_entity.id
_entity.type
_entity.pdbx_description
1 polymer ?
#
loop_
_entity_poly.entity_id
_entity_poly.type
_entity_poly.pdbx_seq_one_letter_code
_entity_poly.pdbx_strand_id
1 'polypeptide(L)'
;TAVVQFNHRTLAYASVFGALGLSAYGASLPLWSGAAVAVRLLPLAVGAQMCLGIATLLLYVPIELGVAHQAGGVLVLTSLVAVLHALRLPAAGVLALPAEAAAAVAGGAPAA
;
A
#
# COMPACT_ATOMS: atom_id res chain seq x y z
N THR A 1 -11.46 25.87 -7.34
CA THR A 1 -12.18 25.90 -8.64
C THR A 1 -12.92 24.58 -8.85
N ALA A 2 -13.93 24.53 -9.72
CA ALA A 2 -14.68 23.29 -10.00
C ALA A 2 -13.78 22.14 -10.48
N VAL A 3 -12.74 22.44 -11.26
CA VAL A 3 -11.74 21.47 -11.74
C VAL A 3 -10.95 20.83 -10.59
N VAL A 4 -10.56 21.59 -9.57
CA VAL A 4 -9.85 21.04 -8.40
C VAL A 4 -10.73 20.02 -7.66
N GLN A 5 -12.02 20.33 -7.48
CA GLN A 5 -12.97 19.41 -6.83
C GLN A 5 -13.21 18.15 -7.67
N PHE A 6 -13.31 18.30 -8.99
CA PHE A 6 -13.40 17.16 -9.90
C PHE A 6 -12.18 16.25 -9.79
N ASN A 7 -10.97 16.81 -9.92
CA ASN A 7 -9.72 16.05 -9.81
C ASN A 7 -9.58 15.34 -8.46
N HIS A 8 -9.95 16.02 -7.37
CA HIS A 8 -9.90 15.44 -6.03
C HIS A 8 -10.87 14.25 -5.88
N ARG A 9 -12.09 14.33 -6.41
CA ARG A 9 -13.04 13.20 -6.41
C ARG A 9 -12.55 12.03 -7.24
N THR A 10 -12.02 12.30 -8.44
CA THR A 10 -11.44 11.27 -9.30
C THR A 10 -10.27 10.57 -8.61
N LEU A 11 -9.40 11.33 -7.93
CA LEU A 11 -8.33 10.77 -7.13
C LEU A 11 -8.87 9.89 -6.00
N ALA A 12 -9.89 10.34 -5.25
CA ALA A 12 -10.50 9.57 -4.18
C ALA A 12 -11.07 8.22 -4.68
N TYR A 13 -11.79 8.23 -5.80
CA TYR A 13 -12.30 7.00 -6.42
C TYR A 13 -11.16 6.07 -6.84
N ALA A 14 -10.15 6.59 -7.55
CA ALA A 14 -8.99 5.81 -7.97
C ALA A 14 -8.24 5.21 -6.77
N SER A 15 -8.11 5.94 -5.66
CA SER A 15 -7.49 5.43 -4.44
C SER A 15 -8.30 4.31 -3.80
N VAL A 16 -9.63 4.41 -3.73
CA VAL A 16 -10.49 3.34 -3.18
C VAL A 16 -10.37 2.07 -4.02
N PHE A 17 -10.55 2.18 -5.34
CA PHE A 17 -10.45 1.03 -6.24
C PHE A 17 -9.04 0.44 -6.27
N GLY A 18 -8.00 1.29 -6.23
CA GLY A 18 -6.61 0.85 -6.15
C GLY A 18 -6.32 0.10 -4.85
N ALA A 19 -6.80 0.60 -3.71
CA ALA A 19 -6.64 -0.08 -2.41
C ALA A 19 -7.39 -1.41 -2.37
N LEU A 20 -8.63 -1.47 -2.87
CA LEU A 20 -9.40 -2.70 -2.99
C LEU A 20 -8.70 -3.72 -3.91
N GLY A 21 -8.24 -3.28 -5.07
CA GLY A 21 -7.49 -4.12 -6.01
C GLY A 21 -6.20 -4.66 -5.41
N LEU A 22 -5.43 -3.82 -4.71
CA LEU A 22 -4.22 -4.24 -3.99
C LEU A 22 -4.54 -5.25 -2.89
N SER A 23 -5.60 -5.03 -2.11
CA SER A 23 -6.00 -5.96 -1.06
C SER A 23 -6.49 -7.29 -1.63
N ALA A 24 -7.25 -7.27 -2.73
CA ALA A 24 -7.74 -8.48 -3.39
C ALA A 24 -6.58 -9.27 -4.00
N TYR A 25 -5.66 -8.61 -4.70
CA TYR A 25 -4.47 -9.24 -5.26
C TYR A 25 -3.54 -9.79 -4.18
N GLY A 26 -3.28 -9.00 -3.12
CA GLY A 26 -2.43 -9.38 -2.00
C GLY A 26 -2.97 -10.56 -1.19
N ALA A 27 -4.28 -10.81 -1.21
CA ALA A 27 -4.87 -12.00 -0.57
C ALA A 27 -4.42 -13.32 -1.20
N SER A 28 -3.97 -13.29 -2.45
CA SER A 28 -3.46 -14.46 -3.18
C SER A 28 -1.94 -14.62 -3.07
N LEU A 29 -1.23 -13.69 -2.44
CA LEU A 29 0.23 -13.69 -2.34
C LEU A 29 0.70 -14.24 -0.97
N PRO A 30 1.87 -14.91 -0.92
CA PRO A 30 2.48 -15.36 0.33
C PRO A 30 3.15 -14.17 1.06
N LEU A 31 2.34 -13.26 1.60
CA LEU A 31 2.82 -12.13 2.38
C LEU A 31 3.12 -12.57 3.82
N TRP A 32 4.21 -12.04 4.40
CA TRP A 32 4.44 -12.17 5.83
C TRP A 32 3.36 -11.40 6.61
N SER A 33 3.12 -11.80 7.86
CA SER A 33 1.96 -11.38 8.65
C SER A 33 1.74 -9.85 8.72
N GLY A 34 2.79 -9.06 8.92
CA GLY A 34 2.67 -7.59 8.98
C GLY A 34 2.33 -6.94 7.64
N ALA A 35 2.90 -7.40 6.52
CA ALA A 35 2.53 -6.93 5.19
C ALA A 35 1.08 -7.30 4.84
N ALA A 36 0.66 -8.52 5.19
CA ALA A 36 -0.71 -8.96 4.96
C ALA A 36 -1.73 -8.08 5.70
N VAL A 37 -1.44 -7.73 6.96
CA VAL A 37 -2.29 -6.82 7.74
C VAL A 37 -2.31 -5.42 7.14
N ALA A 38 -1.15 -4.85 6.81
CA ALA A 38 -1.07 -3.50 6.24
C ALA A 38 -1.87 -3.40 4.92
N VAL A 39 -1.72 -4.38 4.03
CA VAL A 39 -2.44 -4.44 2.75
C VAL A 39 -3.96 -4.58 2.95
N ARG A 40 -4.40 -5.39 3.92
CA ARG A 40 -5.84 -5.60 4.21
C ARG A 40 -6.51 -4.40 4.88
N LEU A 41 -5.78 -3.59 5.63
CA LEU A 41 -6.33 -2.41 6.31
C LEU A 41 -6.39 -1.16 5.42
N LEU A 42 -5.59 -1.09 4.36
CA LEU A 42 -5.54 0.08 3.48
C LEU A 42 -6.92 0.47 2.88
N PRO A 43 -7.77 -0.46 2.39
CA PRO A 43 -9.11 -0.12 1.90
C PRO A 43 -10.00 0.55 2.96
N LEU A 44 -9.88 0.14 4.22
CA LEU A 44 -10.65 0.72 5.32
C LEU A 44 -10.22 2.17 5.57
N ALA A 45 -8.92 2.44 5.59
CA ALA A 45 -8.40 3.80 5.79
C ALA A 45 -8.83 4.74 4.66
N VAL A 46 -8.70 4.32 3.41
CA VAL A 46 -9.10 5.14 2.24
C VAL A 46 -10.62 5.29 2.17
N GLY A 47 -11.39 4.23 2.47
CA GLY A 47 -12.85 4.27 2.51
C GLY A 47 -13.38 5.23 3.58
N ALA A 48 -12.84 5.16 4.80
CA ALA A 48 -13.17 6.09 5.87
C ALA A 48 -12.86 7.54 5.48
N GLN A 49 -11.71 7.77 4.83
CA GLN A 49 -11.32 9.09 4.34
C GLN A 49 -12.27 9.65 3.27
N MET A 50 -12.74 8.81 2.35
CA MET A 50 -13.74 9.18 1.36
C MET A 50 -15.09 9.51 2.02
N CYS A 51 -15.56 8.68 2.96
CA CYS A 51 -16.78 8.94 3.72
C CYS A 51 -16.70 10.27 4.50
N LEU A 52 -15.56 10.54 5.15
CA LEU A 52 -15.33 11.80 5.84
C LEU A 52 -15.33 12.98 4.86
N GLY A 53 -14.73 12.83 3.68
CA GLY A 53 -14.78 13.84 2.62
C GLY A 53 -16.20 14.16 2.17
N ILE A 54 -17.05 13.14 1.99
CA ILE A 54 -18.47 13.32 1.67
C ILE A 54 -19.19 14.02 2.85
N ALA A 55 -18.93 13.60 4.09
CA ALA A 55 -19.53 14.21 5.27
C ALA A 55 -19.18 15.69 5.40
N THR A 56 -17.94 16.09 5.04
CA THR A 56 -17.57 17.53 5.04
C THR A 56 -18.45 18.33 4.09
N LEU A 57 -18.78 17.81 2.91
CA LEU A 57 -19.66 18.48 1.96
C LEU A 57 -21.12 18.53 2.44
N LEU A 58 -21.64 17.42 2.97
CA LEU A 58 -23.02 17.32 3.45
C LEU A 58 -23.28 18.24 4.65
N LEU A 59 -22.24 18.54 5.45
CA LEU A 59 -22.33 19.37 6.64
C LEU A 59 -21.83 20.81 6.42
N TYR A 60 -21.72 21.25 5.15
CA TYR A 60 -21.31 22.61 4.77
C TYR A 60 -19.89 23.02 5.19
N VAL A 61 -18.95 22.07 5.13
CA VAL A 61 -17.51 22.23 5.36
C VAL A 61 -17.19 22.86 6.73
N PRO A 62 -17.62 22.24 7.84
CA PRO A 62 -17.22 22.71 9.16
C PRO A 62 -15.71 22.50 9.33
N ILE A 63 -15.05 23.41 10.03
CA ILE A 63 -13.59 23.48 10.14
C ILE A 63 -13.02 22.19 10.73
N GLU A 64 -13.72 21.64 11.71
CA GLU A 64 -13.37 20.49 12.51
C GLU A 64 -13.33 19.23 11.63
N LEU A 65 -14.35 19.02 10.78
CA LEU A 65 -14.35 17.93 9.82
C LEU A 65 -13.36 18.18 8.69
N GLY A 66 -13.16 19.43 8.28
CA GLY A 66 -12.14 19.80 7.31
C GLY A 66 -10.73 19.43 7.79
N VAL A 67 -10.39 19.78 9.03
CA VAL A 67 -9.11 19.43 9.67
C VAL A 67 -9.01 17.92 9.86
N ALA A 68 -10.07 17.26 10.30
CA ALA A 68 -10.10 15.80 10.40
C ALA A 68 -9.87 15.13 9.04
N HIS A 69 -10.46 15.66 7.96
CA HIS A 69 -10.24 15.17 6.61
C HIS A 69 -8.79 15.39 6.17
N GLN A 70 -8.18 16.54 6.44
CA GLN A 70 -6.77 16.74 6.10
C GLN A 70 -5.84 15.79 6.87
N ALA A 71 -6.06 15.63 8.18
CA ALA A 71 -5.33 14.67 8.99
C ALA A 71 -5.52 13.22 8.51
N GLY A 72 -6.75 12.86 8.15
CA GLY A 72 -7.06 11.55 7.56
C GLY A 72 -6.36 11.32 6.21
N GLY A 73 -6.18 12.36 5.40
CA GLY A 73 -5.38 12.29 4.17
C GLY A 73 -3.91 11.95 4.44
N VAL A 74 -3.32 12.55 5.48
CA VAL A 74 -1.97 12.22 5.94
C VAL A 74 -1.92 10.77 6.43
N LEU A 75 -2.89 10.32 7.23
CA LEU A 75 -2.94 8.92 7.72
C LEU A 75 -3.05 7.91 6.58
N VAL A 76 -3.85 8.19 5.54
CA VAL A 76 -3.92 7.37 4.33
C VAL A 76 -2.55 7.31 3.64
N LEU A 77 -1.90 8.46 3.45
CA LEU A 77 -0.57 8.51 2.84
C LEU A 77 0.47 7.72 3.65
N THR A 78 0.49 7.89 4.98
CA THR A 78 1.36 7.15 5.88
C THR A 78 1.08 5.65 5.83
N SER A 79 -0.19 5.24 5.77
CA SER A 79 -0.58 3.84 5.63
C SER A 79 -0.07 3.25 4.32
N LEU A 80 -0.17 3.99 3.22
CA LEU A 80 0.38 3.57 1.93
C LEU A 80 1.91 3.43 1.99
N VAL A 81 2.61 4.40 2.60
CA VAL A 81 4.06 4.31 2.80
C VAL A 81 4.44 3.10 3.66
N ALA A 82 3.67 2.81 4.71
CA ALA A 82 3.87 1.63 5.54
C ALA A 82 3.65 0.33 4.76
N VAL A 83 2.62 0.26 3.92
CA VAL A 83 2.39 -0.87 2.99
C VAL A 83 3.58 -1.04 2.05
N LEU A 84 4.04 0.04 1.40
CA LEU A 84 5.20 0.01 0.51
C LEU A 84 6.46 -0.44 1.23
N HIS A 85 6.67 -0.03 2.47
CA HIS A 85 7.80 -0.46 3.29
C HIS A 85 7.70 -1.95 3.66
N ALA A 86 6.52 -2.41 4.09
CA ALA A 86 6.29 -3.81 4.46
C ALA A 86 6.40 -4.79 3.27
N LEU A 87 6.11 -4.31 2.06
CA LEU A 87 6.25 -5.07 0.81
C LEU A 87 7.67 -5.05 0.24
N ARG A 88 8.62 -4.27 0.80
CA ARG A 88 10.03 -4.36 0.41
C ARG A 88 10.60 -5.69 0.91
N LEU A 89 10.93 -6.57 -0.03
CA LEU A 89 11.74 -7.73 0.27
C LEU A 89 13.12 -7.28 0.80
N PRO A 90 13.67 -7.94 1.84
CA PRO A 90 15.08 -7.77 2.17
C PRO A 90 15.90 -8.19 0.95
N ALA A 91 16.69 -7.27 0.39
CA ALA A 91 17.62 -7.55 -0.72
C ALA A 91 18.62 -8.69 -0.39
N ALA A 92 18.73 -9.08 0.88
CA ALA A 92 19.62 -10.12 1.39
C ALA A 92 19.23 -11.56 1.00
N GLY A 93 17.99 -11.84 0.58
CA GLY A 93 17.60 -13.20 0.17
C GLY A 93 18.12 -13.65 -1.19
N VAL A 94 18.46 -12.70 -2.07
CA VAL A 94 19.00 -12.97 -3.42
C VAL A 94 20.53 -13.08 -3.39
N LEU A 95 21.18 -12.47 -2.40
CA LEU A 95 22.64 -12.54 -2.21
C LEU A 95 23.10 -13.64 -1.23
N ALA A 96 22.15 -14.34 -0.59
CA ALA A 96 22.41 -15.50 0.27
C ALA A 96 22.16 -16.82 -0.48
N LEU A 97 22.65 -16.92 -1.73
CA LEU A 97 22.97 -18.24 -2.25
C LEU A 97 24.05 -18.81 -1.32
N PRO A 98 23.85 -19.98 -0.70
CA PRO A 98 24.92 -20.62 0.06
C PRO A 98 26.12 -20.74 -0.88
N ALA A 99 27.30 -20.30 -0.44
CA ALA A 99 28.53 -20.34 -1.22
C ALA A 99 28.82 -21.75 -1.80
N GLU A 100 28.24 -22.78 -1.18
CA GLU A 100 28.23 -24.18 -1.60
C GLU A 100 27.57 -24.40 -2.97
N ALA A 101 26.49 -23.67 -3.30
CA ALA A 101 25.82 -23.77 -4.60
C ALA A 101 26.63 -23.09 -5.72
N ALA A 102 27.38 -22.02 -5.39
CA ALA A 102 28.30 -21.37 -6.32
C ALA A 102 29.56 -22.22 -6.57
N ALA A 103 30.06 -22.92 -5.54
CA ALA A 103 31.18 -23.85 -5.66
C ALA A 103 30.82 -25.13 -6.42
N ALA A 104 29.59 -25.63 -6.28
CA ALA A 104 29.10 -26.82 -7.01
C ALA A 104 29.02 -26.58 -8.54
N VAL A 105 28.77 -25.35 -8.99
CA VAL A 105 28.78 -24.97 -10.41
C VAL A 105 30.20 -24.79 -10.95
N ALA A 106 31.16 -24.39 -10.11
CA ALA A 106 32.57 -24.28 -10.49
C ALA A 106 33.35 -25.61 -10.42
N GLY A 107 32.75 -26.66 -9.83
CA GLY A 107 33.43 -27.90 -9.42
C GLY A 107 32.99 -29.19 -10.12
N GLY A 108 32.57 -29.15 -11.39
CA GLY A 108 32.40 -30.37 -12.21
C GLY A 108 32.95 -30.13 -13.61
N ALA A 109 34.04 -30.76 -14.04
CA ALA A 109 34.11 -32.21 -14.20
C ALA A 109 35.40 -32.87 -13.66
N PRO A 110 35.31 -34.09 -13.10
CA PRO A 110 36.44 -35.01 -12.97
C PRO A 110 36.75 -35.72 -14.30
N ALA A 111 37.98 -36.23 -14.36
CA ALA A 111 38.69 -36.81 -15.49
C ALA A 111 37.98 -37.96 -16.25
N ALA A 112 38.22 -37.98 -17.57
CA ALA A 112 38.38 -39.18 -18.40
C ALA A 112 39.57 -38.94 -19.33
#